data_AF-A0A4R8SZQ7-F1
#
_entry.id   AF-A0A4R8SZQ7-F1
#
_cell.length_a   1.000
_cell.length_b   1.000
_cell.length_c   1.000
_cell.angle_alpha   90.00
_cell.angle_beta   90.00
_cell.angle_gamma   90.00
#
_symmetry.space_group_name_H-M   'P 1'
#
loop_
_entity.id
_entity.type
_entity.pdbx_description
1 polymer ?
#
loop_
_entity_poly.entity_id
_entity_poly.type
_entity_poly.pdbx_seq_one_letter_code
_entity_poly.pdbx_strand_id
1 'polypeptide(L)'
;MSARALTDNQIEVLLQFGREDGWLRPLDLGGRDGSNHSAVLAQLIRRGLVESRVRSYGDRGSKLYRITPAGRSTLEQLWAVR
;
A
#
# COMPACT_ATOMS: atom_id res chain seq x y z
N MET A 1 19.48 6.55 9.13
CA MET A 1 18.34 7.17 8.43
C MET A 1 17.16 7.17 9.39
N SER A 2 16.60 8.32 9.74
CA SER A 2 15.47 8.38 10.68
C SER A 2 14.22 7.79 10.01
N ALA A 3 13.78 6.62 10.46
CA ALA A 3 12.55 6.00 10.00
C ALA A 3 11.37 6.84 10.50
N ARG A 4 10.97 7.83 9.70
CA ARG A 4 9.82 8.68 10.03
C ARG A 4 8.59 7.79 10.13
N ALA A 5 7.96 7.79 11.30
CA ALA A 5 6.77 7.00 11.60
C ALA A 5 5.72 7.10 10.47
N LEU A 6 4.99 6.01 10.25
CA LEU A 6 3.86 5.99 9.34
C LEU A 6 2.71 6.80 9.96
N THR A 7 1.93 7.46 9.09
CA THR A 7 0.68 8.11 9.50
C THR A 7 -0.44 7.07 9.64
N ASP A 8 -1.52 7.40 10.33
CA ASP A 8 -2.67 6.49 10.50
C ASP A 8 -3.23 5.99 9.17
N ASN A 9 -3.39 6.87 8.18
CA ASN A 9 -3.81 6.47 6.84
C ASN A 9 -2.80 5.53 6.16
N GLN A 10 -1.50 5.72 6.37
CA GLN A 10 -0.48 4.82 5.81
C GLN A 10 -0.52 3.45 6.48
N ILE A 11 -0.73 3.42 7.80
CA ILE A 11 -0.91 2.20 8.58
C ILE A 11 -2.18 1.47 8.12
N GLU A 12 -3.30 2.17 8.02
CA GLU A 12 -4.58 1.61 7.59
C GLU A 12 -4.45 0.96 6.21
N VAL A 13 -3.91 1.67 5.21
CA VAL A 13 -3.73 1.12 3.86
C VAL A 13 -2.74 -0.05 3.85
N LEU A 14 -1.65 0.04 4.61
CA LEU A 14 -0.68 -1.05 4.68
C LEU A 14 -1.32 -2.31 5.28
N LEU A 15 -2.16 -2.17 6.31
CA LEU A 15 -2.92 -3.26 6.92
C LEU A 15 -3.86 -3.97 5.95
N GLN A 16 -4.41 -3.28 4.94
CA GLN A 16 -5.28 -3.87 3.92
C GLN A 16 -4.57 -4.89 3.02
N PHE A 17 -3.24 -4.89 2.96
CA PHE A 17 -2.51 -5.95 2.25
C PHE A 17 -2.65 -7.31 2.95
N GLY A 18 -3.01 -7.35 4.24
CA GLY A 18 -3.25 -8.59 4.95
C GLY A 18 -2.09 -9.57 4.78
N ARG A 19 -2.38 -10.83 4.41
CA ARG A 19 -1.38 -11.85 4.08
C ARG A 19 -1.09 -11.98 2.58
N GLU A 20 -1.63 -11.08 1.76
CA GLU A 20 -1.52 -11.16 0.31
C GLU A 20 -0.16 -10.66 -0.18
N ASP A 21 0.56 -11.51 -0.91
CA ASP A 21 1.82 -11.16 -1.59
C ASP A 21 1.64 -10.92 -3.10
N GLY A 22 0.40 -11.01 -3.58
CA GLY A 22 0.02 -10.82 -4.97
C GLY A 22 -0.05 -9.35 -5.42
N TRP A 23 -0.31 -9.17 -6.71
CA TRP A 23 -0.63 -7.86 -7.28
C TRP A 23 -2.12 -7.55 -7.09
N LEU A 24 -2.41 -6.53 -6.30
CA LEU A 24 -3.77 -6.11 -5.91
C LEU A 24 -4.17 -4.81 -6.60
N ARG A 25 -5.47 -4.65 -6.89
CA ARG A 25 -6.02 -3.37 -7.35
C ARG A 25 -6.29 -2.46 -6.15
N PRO A 26 -6.40 -1.14 -6.35
CA PRO A 26 -6.87 -0.23 -5.31
C PRO A 26 -8.15 -0.69 -4.61
N LEU A 27 -9.11 -1.24 -5.36
CA LEU A 27 -10.38 -1.73 -4.82
C LEU A 27 -10.19 -2.93 -3.88
N ASP A 28 -9.23 -3.80 -4.18
CA ASP A 28 -8.91 -4.95 -3.33
C ASP A 28 -8.25 -4.51 -2.01
N LEU A 29 -7.72 -3.27 -1.97
CA LEU A 29 -7.14 -2.63 -0.80
C LEU A 29 -8.12 -1.68 -0.09
N GLY A 30 -9.43 -1.77 -0.35
CA GLY A 30 -10.43 -0.89 0.27
C GLY A 30 -10.53 0.51 -0.35
N GLY A 31 -9.87 0.73 -1.50
CA GLY A 31 -10.07 1.92 -2.31
C GLY A 31 -11.51 2.02 -2.82
N ARG A 32 -12.05 3.24 -2.80
CA ARG A 32 -13.36 3.60 -3.38
C ARG A 32 -13.27 4.92 -4.13
N ASP A 33 -14.27 5.22 -4.95
CA ASP A 33 -14.36 6.54 -5.59
C ASP A 33 -14.34 7.66 -4.54
N GLY A 34 -13.57 8.71 -4.83
CA GLY A 34 -13.32 9.81 -3.89
C GLY A 34 -12.39 9.50 -2.71
N SER A 35 -11.88 8.28 -2.56
CA SER A 35 -10.90 7.97 -1.50
C SER A 35 -9.49 8.45 -1.83
N ASN A 36 -8.70 8.76 -0.79
CA ASN A 36 -7.30 9.16 -0.92
C ASN A 36 -6.32 7.97 -1.10
N HIS A 37 -6.83 6.75 -1.34
CA HIS A 37 -6.02 5.53 -1.42
C HIS A 37 -4.86 5.63 -2.41
N SER A 38 -5.11 6.14 -3.61
CA SER A 38 -4.07 6.31 -4.64
C SER A 38 -2.94 7.23 -4.18
N ALA A 39 -3.26 8.28 -3.41
CA ALA A 39 -2.27 9.21 -2.87
C ALA A 39 -1.46 8.55 -1.74
N VAL A 40 -2.11 7.80 -0.85
CA VAL A 40 -1.44 7.06 0.23
C VAL A 40 -0.53 5.97 -0.34
N LEU A 41 -0.99 5.20 -1.33
CA LEU A 41 -0.18 4.20 -2.02
C LEU A 41 1.05 4.83 -2.70
N ALA A 42 0.90 6.00 -3.31
CA ALA A 42 2.04 6.74 -3.88
C ALA A 42 3.05 7.21 -2.81
N GLN A 43 2.61 7.47 -1.58
CA GLN A 43 3.52 7.76 -0.46
C GLN A 43 4.23 6.49 0.03
N LEU A 44 3.51 5.37 0.16
CA LEU A 44 4.08 4.08 0.53
C LEU A 44 5.11 3.57 -0.49
N ILE A 45 4.87 3.82 -1.79
CA ILE A 45 5.84 3.54 -2.86
C ILE A 45 7.12 4.37 -2.70
N ARG A 46 6.99 5.68 -2.45
CA ARG A 46 8.15 6.54 -2.19
C ARG A 46 8.94 6.13 -0.95
N ARG A 47 8.30 5.43 0.00
CA ARG A 47 8.94 4.85 1.18
C ARG A 47 9.52 3.44 0.93
N GLY A 48 9.33 2.87 -0.25
CA GLY A 48 9.81 1.52 -0.59
C GLY A 48 9.03 0.37 0.06
N LEU A 49 7.86 0.65 0.65
CA LEU A 49 7.03 -0.35 1.35
C LEU A 49 6.05 -1.06 0.40
N VAL A 50 5.71 -0.41 -0.71
CA VAL A 50 4.82 -0.91 -1.75
C VAL A 50 5.48 -0.63 -3.09
N GLU A 51 5.19 -1.44 -4.09
CA GLU A 51 5.54 -1.17 -5.48
C GLU A 51 4.27 -1.17 -6.35
N SER A 52 4.36 -0.55 -7.53
CA SER A 52 3.24 -0.49 -8.46
C SER A 52 3.64 -0.81 -9.88
N ARG A 53 2.73 -1.41 -10.63
CA ARG A 53 2.80 -1.53 -12.09
C ARG A 53 1.50 -1.09 -12.74
N VAL A 54 1.56 -0.75 -14.02
CA VAL A 54 0.40 -0.37 -14.81
C VAL A 54 -0.04 -1.57 -15.64
N ARG A 55 -1.34 -1.92 -15.58
CA ARG A 55 -1.95 -2.98 -16.40
C ARG A 55 -2.35 -2.47 -17.79
N SER A 56 -2.82 -1.22 -17.87
CA SER A 56 -3.16 -0.51 -19.12
C SER A 56 -2.88 0.98 -18.98
N TYR A 57 -2.34 1.61 -20.02
CA TYR A 57 -2.14 3.07 -20.06
C TYR A 57 -3.44 3.76 -20.45
N GLY A 58 -3.76 4.90 -19.81
CA GLY A 58 -4.92 5.73 -20.15
C GLY A 58 -6.14 5.56 -19.24
N ASP A 59 -6.27 4.43 -18.51
CA ASP A 59 -7.45 4.17 -17.67
C ASP A 59 -7.22 4.47 -16.19
N ARG A 60 -8.20 5.11 -15.55
CA ARG A 60 -8.24 5.23 -14.09
C ARG A 60 -8.38 3.84 -13.46
N GLY A 61 -7.61 3.56 -12.42
CA GLY A 61 -7.64 2.25 -11.73
C GLY A 61 -6.85 1.13 -12.43
N SER A 62 -6.08 1.45 -13.48
CA SER A 62 -5.23 0.46 -14.16
C SER A 62 -3.97 0.05 -13.39
N LYS A 63 -3.70 0.70 -12.25
CA LYS A 63 -2.54 0.36 -11.42
C LYS A 63 -2.81 -0.87 -10.56
N LEU A 64 -1.79 -1.69 -10.46
CA LEU A 64 -1.69 -2.80 -9.52
C LEU A 64 -0.58 -2.49 -8.51
N TYR A 65 -0.74 -3.01 -7.29
CA TYR A 65 0.14 -2.76 -6.17
C TYR A 65 0.55 -4.07 -5.52
N ARG A 66 1.79 -4.16 -5.07
CA ARG A 66 2.28 -5.30 -4.30
C ARG A 66 3.10 -4.79 -3.13
N ILE A 67 2.96 -5.42 -1.98
CA ILE A 67 3.79 -5.12 -0.80
C ILE A 67 5.22 -5.62 -1.04
N THR A 68 6.20 -4.80 -0.68
CA THR A 68 7.61 -5.21 -0.77
C THR A 68 8.01 -6.02 0.48
N PRO A 69 9.16 -6.70 0.48
CA PRO A 69 9.67 -7.33 1.69
C PRO A 69 9.80 -6.35 2.88
N ALA A 70 10.23 -5.11 2.63
CA ALA A 70 10.31 -4.08 3.67
C ALA A 70 8.92 -3.66 4.19
N GLY A 71 7.93 -3.58 3.28
CA GLY A 71 6.53 -3.38 3.65
C GLY A 71 5.99 -4.52 4.52
N ARG A 72 6.29 -5.77 4.16
CA ARG A 72 5.88 -6.97 4.88
C ARG A 72 6.43 -6.98 6.30
N SER A 73 7.73 -6.75 6.47
CA SER A 73 8.33 -6.65 7.81
C SER A 73 7.72 -5.52 8.65
N THR A 74 7.38 -4.39 8.01
CA THR A 74 6.70 -3.29 8.70
C THR A 74 5.29 -3.68 9.14
N LEU A 75 4.55 -4.39 8.29
CA LEU A 75 3.21 -4.90 8.60
C LEU A 75 3.24 -5.87 9.79
N GLU A 76 4.19 -6.80 9.79
CA GLU A 76 4.36 -7.78 10.87
C GLU A 76 4.65 -7.10 12.21
N GLN A 77 5.48 -6.05 12.21
CA GLN A 77 5.73 -5.23 13.40
C GLN A 77 4.45 -4.54 13.89
N LEU A 78 3.60 -4.04 12.99
CA LEU A 78 2.32 -3.41 13.35
C LEU A 78 1.32 -4.39 13.96
N TRP A 79 1.34 -5.67 13.54
CA TRP A 79 0.53 -6.71 14.17
C TRP A 79 1.06 -7.16 15.52
N ALA A 80 2.38 -7.17 15.72
CA ALA A 80 2.99 -7.60 16.98
C ALA A 80 2.70 -6.64 18.16
N VAL A 81 2.30 -5.40 17.89
CA VAL A 81 2.01 -4.37 18.90
C VAL A 81 0.52 -4.15 19.16
N ARG A 82 -0.35 -4.92 18.51
CA ARG A 82 -1.81 -4.90 18.69
C ARG A 82 -2.28 -6.17 19.39
#